data_AF-A0A0M9E5P8-F1
#
_entry.id   AF-A0A0M9E5P8-F1
#
_cell.length_a   1.000
_cell.length_b   1.000
_cell.length_c   1.000
_cell.angle_alpha   90.00
_cell.angle_beta   90.00
_cell.angle_gamma   90.00
#
_symmetry.space_group_name_H-M   'P 1'
#
loop_
_entity.id
_entity.type
_entity.pdbx_description
1 polymer ?
#
loop_
_entity_poly.entity_id
_entity_poly.type
_entity_poly.pdbx_seq_one_letter_code
_entity_poly.pdbx_strand_id
1 'polypeptide(L)'
;MGYSIIKYSVVWEDLDLLFNGLNITPDDNVLSISSAGDNVLGLLLKEPSSVTAIDMNVSQNFLLELKAAAIKELTYSEFLSIL
;
A
#
# COMPACT_ATOMS: atom_id res chain seq x y z
N MET A 1 11.32 -19.00 10.79
CA MET A 1 9.87 -19.18 11.04
C MET A 1 9.33 -17.88 11.62
N GLY A 2 8.42 -17.19 10.91
CA GLY A 2 7.87 -15.90 11.36
C GLY A 2 7.23 -15.01 10.28
N TYR A 3 6.77 -15.57 9.17
CA TYR A 3 6.14 -14.85 8.03
C TYR A 3 4.61 -15.00 8.02
N SER A 4 4.00 -15.15 9.19
CA SER A 4 2.56 -15.43 9.36
C SER A 4 1.86 -14.47 10.31
N ILE A 5 2.54 -13.37 10.69
CA ILE A 5 1.98 -12.31 11.52
C ILE A 5 2.16 -10.98 10.83
N ILE A 6 1.19 -10.06 10.99
CA ILE A 6 1.36 -8.67 10.61
C ILE A 6 2.49 -8.08 11.47
N LYS A 7 3.51 -7.49 10.83
CA LYS A 7 4.66 -6.91 11.54
C LYS A 7 4.39 -5.47 11.97
N TYR A 8 3.69 -4.74 11.13
CA TYR A 8 3.22 -3.38 11.34
C TYR A 8 1.99 -3.19 10.44
N SER A 9 0.99 -2.46 10.94
CA SER A 9 -0.26 -2.21 10.22
C SER A 9 -0.27 -0.89 9.46
N VAL A 10 0.64 0.04 9.80
CA VAL A 10 0.74 1.37 9.19
C VAL A 10 2.19 1.79 9.00
N VAL A 11 2.41 2.71 8.08
CA VAL A 11 3.70 3.31 7.77
C VAL A 11 3.63 4.83 7.91
N TRP A 12 4.72 5.43 8.39
CA TRP A 12 4.83 6.85 8.73
C TRP A 12 5.72 7.63 7.74
N GLU A 13 5.89 7.08 6.54
CA GLU A 13 6.69 7.69 5.49
C GLU A 13 5.93 8.82 4.80
N ASP A 14 6.67 9.83 4.37
CA ASP A 14 6.11 11.00 3.68
C ASP A 14 5.91 10.69 2.20
N LEU A 15 4.64 10.66 1.77
CA LEU A 15 4.28 10.41 0.38
C LEU A 15 4.75 11.53 -0.56
N ASP A 16 4.89 12.78 -0.09
CA ASP A 16 5.37 13.86 -0.94
C ASP A 16 6.85 13.66 -1.30
N LEU A 17 7.66 13.16 -0.35
CA LEU A 17 9.04 12.76 -0.62
C LEU A 17 9.10 11.59 -1.61
N LEU A 18 8.21 10.59 -1.46
CA LEU A 18 8.12 9.45 -2.38
C LEU A 18 7.76 9.90 -3.80
N PHE A 19 6.77 10.77 -3.94
CA PHE A 19 6.32 11.30 -5.23
C PHE A 19 7.40 12.13 -5.92
N ASN A 20 8.05 13.03 -5.19
CA ASN A 20 9.11 13.87 -5.73
C ASN A 20 10.36 13.06 -6.11
N GLY A 21 10.67 12.00 -5.34
CA GLY A 21 11.83 11.15 -5.59
C GLY A 21 11.67 10.22 -6.80
N LEU A 22 10.45 9.76 -7.07
CA LEU A 22 10.19 8.78 -8.14
C LEU A 22 9.68 9.41 -9.44
N ASN A 23 9.06 10.60 -9.39
CA ASN A 23 8.49 11.30 -10.55
C ASN A 23 7.62 10.38 -11.44
N ILE A 24 6.69 9.68 -10.80
CA ILE A 24 5.83 8.66 -11.44
C ILE A 24 4.90 9.29 -12.46
N THR A 25 4.77 8.63 -13.60
CA THR A 25 3.91 8.98 -14.71
C THR A 25 2.95 7.84 -15.06
N PRO A 26 1.88 8.10 -15.84
CA PRO A 26 0.97 7.04 -16.29
C PRO A 26 1.59 5.97 -17.20
N ASP A 27 2.77 6.20 -17.77
CA ASP A 27 3.48 5.21 -18.59
C ASP A 27 4.30 4.22 -17.75
N ASP A 28 4.44 4.47 -16.44
CA ASP A 28 5.31 3.69 -15.56
C ASP A 28 4.62 2.43 -15.00
N ASN A 29 5.43 1.38 -14.87
CA ASN A 29 5.06 0.17 -14.12
C ASN A 29 5.92 0.14 -12.84
N VAL A 30 5.29 0.31 -11.69
CA VAL A 30 5.99 0.51 -10.42
C VAL A 30 6.07 -0.80 -9.64
N LEU A 31 7.26 -1.15 -9.16
CA LEU A 31 7.46 -2.22 -8.19
C LEU A 31 7.66 -1.60 -6.80
N SER A 32 6.84 -2.00 -5.84
CA SER A 32 6.93 -1.54 -4.45
C SER A 32 7.04 -2.72 -3.50
N ILE A 33 7.81 -2.56 -2.44
CA ILE A 33 7.61 -3.39 -1.25
C ILE A 33 6.22 -3.10 -0.68
N SER A 34 5.53 -4.11 -0.12
CA SER A 34 4.13 -3.94 0.27
C SER A 34 3.92 -2.83 1.30
N SER A 35 4.86 -2.59 2.22
CA SER A 35 4.83 -1.48 3.18
C SER A 35 3.49 -1.35 3.93
N ALA A 36 2.98 -2.48 4.46
CA ALA A 36 1.64 -2.61 5.06
C ALA A 36 0.47 -2.10 4.17
N GLY A 37 0.73 -1.87 2.88
CA GLY A 37 -0.16 -1.34 1.87
C GLY A 37 -0.14 0.18 1.70
N ASP A 38 0.43 0.96 2.62
CA ASP A 38 0.23 2.42 2.64
C ASP A 38 0.91 3.12 1.46
N ASN A 39 2.20 2.83 1.22
CA ASN A 39 2.90 3.38 0.07
C ASN A 39 2.33 2.84 -1.24
N VAL A 40 1.98 1.55 -1.30
CA VAL A 40 1.39 0.94 -2.51
C VAL A 40 0.11 1.67 -2.91
N LEU A 41 -0.80 1.88 -1.97
CA LEU A 41 -2.04 2.61 -2.20
C LEU A 41 -1.77 4.09 -2.50
N GLY A 42 -0.78 4.70 -1.84
CA GLY A 42 -0.35 6.07 -2.12
C GLY A 42 0.19 6.27 -3.53
N LEU A 43 0.99 5.32 -4.05
CA LEU A 43 1.55 5.35 -5.41
C LEU A 43 0.46 5.39 -6.48
N LEU A 44 -0.71 4.77 -6.24
CA LEU A 44 -1.84 4.80 -7.17
C LEU A 44 -2.41 6.20 -7.37
N LEU A 45 -2.19 7.15 -6.45
CA LEU A 45 -2.61 8.55 -6.61
C LEU A 45 -1.86 9.29 -7.73
N LYS A 46 -0.77 8.72 -8.25
CA LYS A 46 -0.06 9.22 -9.43
C LYS A 46 -0.49 8.55 -10.74
N GLU A 47 -1.50 7.70 -10.67
CA GLU A 47 -2.09 7.01 -11.82
C GLU A 47 -1.07 6.28 -12.72
N PRO A 48 -0.08 5.53 -12.16
CA PRO A 48 0.81 4.72 -12.98
C PRO A 48 0.05 3.66 -13.78
N SER A 49 0.67 3.15 -14.84
CA SER A 49 0.12 2.04 -15.64
C SER A 49 -0.17 0.81 -14.77
N SER A 50 0.73 0.50 -13.84
CA SER A 50 0.51 -0.54 -12.83
C SER A 50 1.38 -0.34 -11.58
N VAL A 51 0.94 -0.94 -10.47
CA VAL A 51 1.75 -1.11 -9.25
C VAL A 51 1.76 -2.59 -8.88
N THR A 52 2.94 -3.19 -8.84
CA THR A 52 3.17 -4.54 -8.31
C THR A 52 3.73 -4.42 -6.89
N ALA A 53 3.02 -4.98 -5.92
CA ALA A 53 3.46 -5.02 -4.53
C ALA A 53 4.07 -6.37 -4.18
N ILE A 54 5.21 -6.37 -3.48
CA ILE A 54 5.89 -7.59 -3.02
C ILE A 54 6.24 -7.53 -1.53
N ASP A 55 6.02 -8.64 -0.82
CA ASP A 55 6.53 -8.86 0.54
C ASP A 55 6.86 -10.33 0.72
N MET A 56 7.93 -10.62 1.47
CA MET A 56 8.27 -11.98 1.88
C MET A 56 7.32 -12.52 2.94
N ASN A 57 6.68 -11.62 3.70
CA ASN A 57 5.65 -11.93 4.67
C ASN A 57 4.28 -11.92 4.01
N VAL A 58 3.73 -13.11 3.76
CA VAL A 58 2.41 -13.27 3.12
C VAL A 58 1.31 -12.52 3.90
N SER A 59 1.41 -12.42 5.23
CA SER A 59 0.45 -11.65 6.02
C SER A 59 0.44 -10.15 5.70
N GLN A 60 1.57 -9.57 5.27
CA GLN A 60 1.59 -8.17 4.82
C GLN A 60 0.93 -7.99 3.46
N ASN A 61 1.01 -8.99 2.57
CA ASN A 61 0.28 -8.97 1.30
C ASN A 61 -1.23 -9.07 1.55
N PHE A 62 -1.67 -9.96 2.45
CA PHE A 62 -3.09 -10.03 2.84
C PHE A 62 -3.59 -8.76 3.52
N LEU A 63 -2.74 -8.05 4.28
CA LEU A 63 -3.11 -6.76 4.86
C LEU A 63 -3.35 -5.70 3.76
N LEU A 64 -2.51 -5.65 2.73
CA LEU A 64 -2.72 -4.77 1.58
C LEU A 64 -4.05 -5.11 0.87
N GLU A 65 -4.32 -6.39 0.61
CA GLU A 65 -5.58 -6.83 -0.01
C GLU A 65 -6.80 -6.43 0.84
N LEU A 66 -6.71 -6.61 2.17
CA LEU A 66 -7.74 -6.21 3.11
C LEU A 66 -8.00 -4.71 3.05
N LYS A 67 -6.95 -3.87 3.08
CA LYS A 67 -7.10 -2.41 2.98
C LYS A 67 -7.71 -1.99 1.65
N ALA A 68 -7.27 -2.59 0.54
CA ALA A 68 -7.81 -2.31 -0.79
C ALA A 68 -9.29 -2.69 -0.91
N ALA A 69 -9.72 -3.79 -0.30
CA ALA A 69 -11.13 -4.17 -0.21
C ALA A 69 -11.91 -3.20 0.72
N ALA A 70 -11.37 -2.88 1.88
CA ALA A 70 -12.01 -2.00 2.85
C ALA A 70 -12.24 -0.59 2.29
N ILE A 71 -11.31 -0.03 1.51
CA ILE A 71 -11.50 1.27 0.82
C ILE A 71 -12.68 1.25 -0.16
N LYS A 72 -12.97 0.08 -0.77
CA LYS A 72 -14.07 -0.08 -1.74
C LYS A 72 -15.42 -0.31 -1.07
N GLU A 73 -15.44 -1.02 0.05
CA GLU A 73 -16.66 -1.54 0.67
C GLU A 73 -17.11 -0.75 1.91
N LEU A 74 -16.19 -0.09 2.62
CA LEU A 74 -16.49 0.61 3.87
C LEU A 74 -16.63 2.10 3.65
N THR A 75 -17.44 2.75 4.51
CA THR A 75 -17.40 4.21 4.63
C THR A 75 -16.05 4.67 5.21
N TYR A 76 -15.71 5.94 4.99
CA TYR A 76 -14.48 6.53 5.54
C TYR A 76 -14.37 6.33 7.07
N SER A 77 -15.46 6.52 7.81
CA SER A 77 -15.48 6.34 9.27
C SER A 77 -15.27 4.89 9.69
N GLU A 78 -15.84 3.93 8.96
CA GLU A 78 -15.65 2.50 9.22
C GLU A 78 -14.21 2.07 8.90
N PHE A 79 -13.64 2.56 7.78
CA PHE A 79 -12.24 2.33 7.43
C PHE A 79 -11.29 2.87 8.50
N LEU A 80 -11.53 4.08 9.02
CA LEU A 80 -10.74 4.64 10.11
C LEU A 80 -10.80 3.81 11.40
N SER A 81 -11.87 3.05 11.64
CA SER A 81 -11.99 2.22 12.84
C SER A 81 -11.09 0.96 12.83
N ILE A 82 -10.54 0.61 11.68
CA ILE A 82 -9.70 -0.58 11.48
C ILE A 82 -8.22 -0.25 11.13
N LEU A 83 -7.86 1.04 11.16
CA LEU A 83 -6.49 1.51 10.95
C LEU A 83 -5.61 1.36 12.20
#